data_AF-A0AAD7YEG2-F1
#
_entry.id   AF-A0AAD7YEG2-F1
#
_cell.length_a   1.000
_cell.length_b   1.000
_cell.length_c   1.000
_cell.angle_alpha   90.00
_cell.angle_beta   90.00
_cell.angle_gamma   90.00
#
_symmetry.space_group_name_H-M   'P 1'
#
loop_
_entity.id
_entity.type
_entity.pdbx_description
1 polymer ?
#
loop_
_entity_poly.entity_id
_entity_poly.type
_entity_poly.pdbx_seq_one_letter_code
_entity_poly.pdbx_strand_id
1 'polypeptide(L)'
;MDARVLLVCLLVAVTVHGEQAPIGMCRSTERFLACGCPRTCRDPAPDCRAVCRTGCFCEEGQVRNDDGICVNLADCPPILSAYKQDTTEPRPNGSRCRDNEEYRFCEPCNRSCDNPNPVCPAQCSRGCFCRRGLLRDRDGTCVTPDKCSKNTK
;
A
#
# COMPACT_ATOMS: atom_id res chain seq x y z
N MET A 1 -8.01 47.17 -50.89
CA MET A 1 -7.81 46.50 -49.60
C MET A 1 -8.97 46.91 -48.71
N ASP A 2 -9.93 46.00 -48.59
CA ASP A 2 -11.26 46.25 -48.07
C ASP A 2 -11.24 46.34 -46.53
N ALA A 3 -11.86 47.37 -45.96
CA ALA A 3 -11.96 47.55 -44.50
C ALA A 3 -12.65 46.36 -43.80
N ARG A 4 -13.39 45.56 -44.57
CA ARG A 4 -14.00 44.29 -44.12
C ARG A 4 -12.98 43.18 -43.87
N VAL A 5 -11.85 43.17 -44.58
CA VAL A 5 -10.80 42.13 -44.44
C VAL A 5 -9.99 42.33 -43.17
N LEU A 6 -9.71 43.58 -42.77
CA LEU A 6 -9.00 43.91 -41.53
C LEU A 6 -9.80 43.57 -40.26
N LEU A 7 -11.13 43.71 -40.30
CA LEU A 7 -12.00 43.41 -39.16
C LEU A 7 -12.09 41.90 -38.90
N VAL A 8 -12.01 41.07 -39.96
CA VAL A 8 -12.01 39.61 -39.86
C VAL A 8 -10.71 39.10 -39.24
N CYS A 9 -9.56 39.70 -39.55
CA CYS A 9 -8.27 39.29 -38.98
C CYS A 9 -8.15 39.55 -37.47
N LEU A 10 -8.77 40.61 -36.94
CA LEU A 10 -8.74 40.94 -35.51
C LEU A 10 -9.58 39.98 -34.65
N LEU A 11 -10.61 39.36 -35.23
CA LEU A 11 -11.46 38.40 -34.50
C LEU A 11 -10.81 37.01 -34.38
N VAL A 12 -9.92 36.64 -35.32
CA VAL A 12 -9.20 35.35 -35.29
C VAL A 12 -8.09 35.33 -34.23
N ALA A 13 -7.67 36.48 -33.70
CA ALA A 13 -6.60 36.58 -32.72
C ALA A 13 -7.05 36.37 -31.25
N VAL A 14 -8.35 36.26 -30.95
CA VAL A 14 -8.86 36.22 -29.56
C VAL A 14 -9.19 34.81 -29.06
N THR A 15 -9.23 33.80 -29.92
CA THR A 15 -9.47 32.42 -29.46
C THR A 15 -8.17 31.64 -29.34
N VAL A 16 -7.21 32.17 -28.58
CA VAL A 16 -6.32 31.28 -27.83
C VAL A 16 -7.19 30.72 -26.69
N HIS A 17 -8.08 29.79 -27.02
CA HIS A 17 -8.52 28.82 -26.04
C HIS A 17 -7.25 28.04 -25.73
N GLY A 18 -6.55 28.46 -24.69
CA GLY A 18 -5.68 27.53 -24.00
C GLY A 18 -6.58 26.36 -23.65
N GLU A 19 -6.44 25.26 -24.39
CA GLU A 19 -6.78 23.94 -23.88
C GLU A 19 -5.82 23.72 -22.70
N GLN A 20 -6.15 24.33 -21.58
CA GLN A 20 -5.79 23.80 -20.29
C GLN A 20 -6.61 22.53 -20.19
N ALA A 21 -6.07 21.44 -20.76
CA ALA A 21 -6.39 20.11 -20.28
C ALA A 21 -6.36 20.20 -18.75
N PRO A 22 -7.41 19.77 -18.03
CA PRO A 22 -7.44 19.97 -16.59
C PRO A 22 -6.25 19.21 -16.01
N ILE A 23 -5.23 19.95 -15.56
CA ILE A 23 -4.17 19.42 -14.70
C ILE A 23 -4.83 19.26 -13.32
N GLY A 24 -5.64 18.21 -13.23
CA GLY A 24 -6.38 17.74 -12.08
C GLY A 24 -6.48 16.22 -12.22
N MET A 25 -5.32 15.57 -12.30
CA MET A 25 -5.18 14.22 -12.84
C MET A 25 -5.59 13.09 -11.88
N CYS A 26 -5.91 13.38 -10.63
CA CYS A 26 -6.31 12.40 -9.62
C CYS A 26 -7.55 12.88 -8.83
N ARG A 27 -8.27 11.95 -8.19
CA ARG A 27 -9.39 12.32 -7.30
C ARG A 27 -8.87 13.11 -6.10
N SER A 28 -9.74 13.88 -5.44
CA SER A 28 -9.39 14.53 -4.17
C SER A 28 -8.82 13.50 -3.19
N THR A 29 -7.69 13.80 -2.54
CA THR A 29 -6.91 12.92 -1.64
C THR A 29 -6.12 11.78 -2.31
N GLU A 30 -5.92 11.85 -3.62
CA GLU A 30 -4.97 10.98 -4.33
C GLU A 30 -3.74 11.78 -4.78
N ARG A 31 -2.58 11.11 -4.77
CA ARG A 31 -1.32 11.64 -5.27
C ARG A 31 -0.95 11.01 -6.60
N PHE A 32 -0.57 11.82 -7.57
CA PHE A 32 0.02 11.33 -8.81
C PHE A 32 1.47 10.94 -8.56
N LEU A 33 1.82 9.68 -8.81
CA LEU A 33 3.18 9.17 -8.72
C LEU A 33 3.63 8.65 -10.08
N ALA A 34 4.86 9.02 -10.47
CA ALA A 34 5.55 8.40 -11.61
C ALA A 34 5.85 6.91 -11.36
N CYS A 35 5.92 6.51 -10.10
CA CYS A 35 6.20 5.15 -9.67
C CYS A 35 5.55 4.91 -8.31
N GLY A 36 4.45 4.15 -8.30
CA GLY A 36 3.73 3.77 -7.10
C GLY A 36 3.34 2.29 -7.08
N CYS A 37 3.07 1.79 -5.87
CA CYS A 37 2.58 0.44 -5.63
C CYS A 37 1.08 0.49 -5.28
N PRO A 38 0.18 0.00 -6.14
CA PRO A 38 -1.26 0.20 -5.95
C PRO A 38 -1.78 -0.70 -4.82
N ARG A 39 -2.08 -0.11 -3.67
CA ARG A 39 -2.70 -0.79 -2.53
C ARG A 39 -4.22 -0.78 -2.65
N THR A 40 -4.85 -1.92 -2.41
CA THR A 40 -6.31 -2.08 -2.45
C THR A 40 -6.81 -2.80 -1.21
N CYS A 41 -8.12 -2.78 -0.94
CA CYS A 41 -8.69 -3.62 0.12
C CYS A 41 -8.41 -5.12 -0.08
N ARG A 42 -8.26 -5.56 -1.33
CA ARG A 42 -8.00 -6.97 -1.71
C ARG A 42 -6.51 -7.34 -1.65
N ASP A 43 -5.63 -6.38 -1.92
CA ASP A 43 -4.18 -6.49 -1.76
C ASP A 43 -3.58 -5.19 -1.18
N PRO A 44 -3.63 -5.00 0.14
CA PRO A 44 -3.13 -3.81 0.83
C PRO A 44 -1.60 -3.78 0.97
N ALA A 45 -0.93 -4.90 0.72
CA ALA A 45 0.54 -4.97 0.77
C ALA A 45 1.11 -5.65 -0.47
N PRO A 46 0.92 -5.13 -1.70
CA PRO A 46 1.41 -5.77 -2.92
C PRO A 46 2.94 -5.85 -2.96
N ASP A 47 3.47 -6.86 -3.68
CA ASP A 47 4.90 -6.99 -3.93
C ASP A 47 5.24 -6.25 -5.21
N CYS A 48 5.64 -4.98 -5.05
CA CYS A 48 6.05 -4.12 -6.15
C CYS A 48 7.56 -3.94 -6.22
N ARG A 49 8.36 -4.80 -5.57
CA ARG A 49 9.84 -4.63 -5.49
C ARG A 49 10.52 -4.56 -6.86
N ALA A 50 9.99 -5.29 -7.84
CA ALA A 50 10.54 -5.32 -9.20
C ALA A 50 9.80 -4.39 -10.18
N VAL A 51 8.55 -4.01 -9.88
CA VAL A 51 7.68 -3.27 -10.81
C VAL A 51 6.78 -2.31 -10.04
N CYS A 52 6.85 -1.02 -10.35
CA CYS A 52 5.87 -0.02 -9.95
C CYS A 52 5.11 0.50 -11.18
N ARG A 53 4.01 1.22 -10.95
CA ARG A 53 3.19 1.80 -12.02
C ARG A 53 3.10 3.31 -11.87
N THR A 54 3.01 4.02 -12.99
CA THR A 54 2.62 5.44 -13.00
C THR A 54 1.12 5.57 -12.79
N GLY A 55 0.67 6.56 -12.04
CA GLY A 55 -0.76 6.86 -11.89
C GLY A 55 -1.13 7.55 -10.58
N CYS A 56 -2.42 7.51 -10.25
CA CYS A 56 -2.96 8.04 -9.01
C CYS A 56 -2.99 6.98 -7.92
N PHE A 57 -2.48 7.34 -6.75
CA PHE A 57 -2.38 6.47 -5.58
C PHE A 57 -3.03 7.13 -4.39
N CYS A 58 -3.62 6.31 -3.52
CA CYS A 58 -4.09 6.80 -2.23
C CYS A 58 -2.93 7.37 -1.41
N GLU A 59 -3.29 8.23 -0.46
CA GLU A 59 -2.34 8.74 0.53
C GLU A 59 -1.75 7.60 1.38
N GLU A 60 -0.70 7.93 2.12
CA GLU A 60 -0.06 6.96 3.00
C GLU A 60 -1.05 6.44 4.06
N GLY A 61 -1.06 5.13 4.29
CA GLY A 61 -1.98 4.47 5.22
C GLY A 61 -3.35 4.12 4.62
N GLN A 62 -3.68 4.62 3.42
CA GLN A 62 -4.95 4.32 2.76
C GLN A 62 -4.82 3.24 1.67
N VAL A 63 -5.95 2.59 1.39
CA VAL A 63 -6.10 1.58 0.33
C VAL A 63 -7.33 1.89 -0.51
N ARG A 64 -7.30 1.52 -1.79
CA ARG A 64 -8.44 1.71 -2.69
C ARG A 64 -9.45 0.56 -2.50
N ASN A 65 -10.71 0.90 -2.21
CA ASN A 65 -11.80 -0.07 -2.15
C ASN A 65 -12.31 -0.43 -3.57
N ASP A 66 -13.31 -1.30 -3.64
CA ASP A 66 -13.88 -1.78 -4.91
C ASP A 66 -14.64 -0.67 -5.69
N ASP A 67 -15.08 0.39 -5.01
CA ASP A 67 -15.73 1.57 -5.62
C ASP A 67 -14.71 2.59 -6.17
N GLY A 68 -13.41 2.31 -6.03
CA GLY A 68 -12.34 3.22 -6.44
C GLY A 68 -12.11 4.39 -5.48
N ILE A 69 -12.55 4.28 -4.23
CA ILE A 69 -12.42 5.30 -3.17
C ILE A 69 -11.27 4.90 -2.24
N CYS A 70 -10.43 5.86 -1.86
CA CYS A 70 -9.39 5.66 -0.86
C CYS A 70 -10.00 5.66 0.54
N VAL A 71 -9.78 4.58 1.29
CA VAL A 71 -10.29 4.36 2.65
C VAL A 71 -9.17 3.84 3.54
N ASN A 72 -9.34 3.87 4.87
CA ASN A 72 -8.37 3.19 5.74
C ASN A 72 -8.52 1.68 5.60
N LEU A 73 -7.43 0.94 5.82
CA LEU A 73 -7.47 -0.52 5.75
C LEU A 73 -8.49 -1.14 6.73
N ALA A 74 -8.71 -0.50 7.88
CA ALA A 74 -9.70 -0.93 8.87
C ALA A 74 -11.16 -0.75 8.40
N ASP A 75 -11.40 0.13 7.41
CA ASP A 75 -12.72 0.42 6.84
C ASP A 75 -13.07 -0.52 5.68
N CYS A 76 -12.13 -1.39 5.28
CA CYS A 76 -12.40 -2.41 4.28
C CYS A 76 -13.41 -3.45 4.83
N PRO A 77 -14.28 -4.01 3.98
CA PRO A 77 -15.20 -5.05 4.40
C PRO A 77 -14.44 -6.22 5.05
N PRO A 78 -15.06 -6.90 6.05
CA PRO A 78 -14.37 -7.88 6.87
C PRO A 78 -13.62 -8.92 6.04
N ILE A 79 -12.34 -9.02 6.38
CA ILE A 79 -11.20 -9.64 5.70
C ILE A 79 -11.45 -11.09 5.21
N LEU A 80 -12.45 -11.78 5.72
CA LEU A 80 -12.72 -13.20 5.45
C LEU A 80 -13.19 -13.53 4.03
N SER A 81 -13.64 -12.55 3.24
CA SER A 81 -14.03 -12.77 1.83
C SER A 81 -13.09 -12.14 0.80
N ALA A 82 -12.22 -11.20 1.21
CA ALA A 82 -11.36 -10.43 0.31
C ALA A 82 -9.88 -10.82 0.39
N TYR A 83 -9.43 -11.42 1.49
CA TYR A 83 -8.04 -11.81 1.68
C TYR A 83 -7.83 -13.27 1.29
N LYS A 84 -6.87 -13.50 0.39
CA LYS A 84 -6.25 -14.82 0.28
C LYS A 84 -5.56 -15.08 1.63
N GLN A 85 -6.24 -15.76 2.55
CA GLN A 85 -5.65 -16.30 3.79
C GLN A 85 -4.72 -17.47 3.45
N ASP A 86 -3.96 -17.36 2.37
CA ASP A 86 -3.01 -18.36 1.95
C ASP A 86 -1.73 -18.13 2.75
N THR A 87 -1.77 -18.58 4.01
CA THR A 87 -0.60 -19.05 4.75
C THR A 87 0.01 -20.30 4.10
N THR A 88 -0.26 -20.56 2.81
CA THR A 88 0.20 -21.75 2.08
C THR A 88 1.69 -21.64 1.87
N GLU A 89 2.38 -22.22 2.83
CA GLU A 89 3.68 -22.83 2.62
C GLU A 89 3.50 -24.09 1.78
N PRO A 90 4.35 -24.34 0.76
CA PRO A 90 5.47 -23.50 0.31
C PRO A 90 5.02 -22.29 -0.52
N ARG A 91 5.74 -21.17 -0.40
CA ARG A 91 5.48 -19.96 -1.19
C ARG A 91 5.65 -20.25 -2.70
N PRO A 92 5.04 -19.45 -3.60
CA PRO A 92 5.09 -19.69 -5.06
C PRO A 92 6.49 -19.80 -5.68
N ASN A 93 7.51 -19.25 -5.02
CA ASN A 93 8.91 -19.33 -5.42
C ASN A 93 9.68 -20.50 -4.75
N GLY A 94 8.97 -21.44 -4.13
CA GLY A 94 9.53 -22.60 -3.43
C GLY A 94 10.21 -22.28 -2.09
N SER A 95 10.26 -21.01 -1.68
CA SER A 95 10.91 -20.61 -0.44
C SER A 95 9.97 -20.74 0.76
N ARG A 96 10.53 -21.07 1.93
CA ARG A 96 9.76 -21.25 3.18
C ARG A 96 10.15 -20.19 4.20
N CYS A 97 9.25 -19.85 5.12
CA CYS A 97 9.64 -19.13 6.33
C CYS A 97 10.52 -20.00 7.23
N ARG A 98 11.25 -19.37 8.17
CA ARG A 98 12.07 -20.11 9.14
C ARG A 98 11.17 -20.90 10.11
N ASP A 99 11.80 -21.73 10.93
CA ASP A 99 11.09 -22.41 12.01
C ASP A 99 10.34 -21.39 12.87
N ASN A 100 9.12 -21.77 13.30
CA ASN A 100 8.23 -20.94 14.11
C ASN A 100 7.75 -19.62 13.48
N GLU A 101 8.00 -19.43 12.19
CA GLU A 101 7.40 -18.38 11.38
C GLU A 101 6.27 -18.94 10.50
N GLU A 102 5.42 -18.05 10.02
CA GLU A 102 4.45 -18.31 8.96
C GLU A 102 4.38 -17.11 8.02
N TYR A 103 4.17 -17.40 6.73
CA TYR A 103 4.02 -16.34 5.75
C TYR A 103 2.63 -15.73 5.87
N ARG A 104 2.57 -14.40 6.04
CA ARG A 104 1.32 -13.64 6.04
C ARG A 104 1.38 -12.58 4.95
N PHE A 105 0.27 -12.38 4.26
CA PHE A 105 0.12 -11.33 3.24
C PHE A 105 -0.08 -9.94 3.84
N CYS A 106 -0.54 -9.84 5.09
CA CYS A 106 -0.76 -8.59 5.79
C CYS A 106 -0.67 -8.82 7.28
N GLU A 107 0.46 -8.44 7.85
CA GLU A 107 0.65 -8.30 9.27
C GLU A 107 0.97 -6.81 9.56
N PRO A 108 0.19 -6.13 10.41
CA PRO A 108 0.41 -4.72 10.75
C PRO A 108 1.77 -4.46 11.40
N CYS A 109 2.18 -5.31 12.35
CA CYS A 109 3.49 -5.18 12.97
C CYS A 109 3.98 -6.47 13.63
N ASN A 110 5.30 -6.58 13.82
CA ASN A 110 5.92 -7.70 14.51
C ASN A 110 5.89 -7.50 16.03
N ARG A 111 5.53 -8.55 16.77
CA ARG A 111 5.73 -8.60 18.23
C ARG A 111 7.13 -9.09 18.53
N SER A 112 7.80 -8.47 19.49
CA SER A 112 9.16 -8.85 19.91
C SER A 112 9.24 -9.05 21.41
N CYS A 113 10.34 -9.64 21.87
CA CYS A 113 10.61 -9.74 23.30
C CYS A 113 10.75 -8.38 23.97
N ASP A 114 11.31 -7.38 23.26
CA ASP A 114 11.46 -6.01 23.77
C ASP A 114 10.13 -5.22 23.74
N ASN A 115 9.19 -5.59 22.86
CA ASN A 115 7.85 -4.98 22.79
C ASN A 115 6.78 -6.05 22.44
N PRO A 116 6.27 -6.79 23.45
CA PRO A 116 5.31 -7.87 23.22
C PRO A 116 3.93 -7.40 22.75
N ASN A 117 3.54 -6.16 23.11
CA ASN A 117 2.24 -5.56 22.80
C ASN A 117 2.43 -4.21 22.07
N PRO A 118 2.96 -4.24 20.83
CA PRO A 118 3.20 -3.03 20.07
C PRO A 118 1.88 -2.37 19.65
N VAL A 119 1.87 -1.03 19.64
CA VAL A 119 0.86 -0.27 18.89
C VAL A 119 1.21 -0.41 17.41
N CYS A 120 0.41 -1.17 16.67
CA CYS A 120 0.62 -1.34 15.24
C CYS A 120 0.03 -0.16 14.45
N PRO A 121 0.62 0.18 13.29
CA PRO A 121 0.04 1.17 12.41
C PRO A 121 -1.18 0.59 11.64
N ALA A 122 -1.93 1.45 10.96
CA ALA A 122 -3.11 1.02 10.19
C ALA A 122 -2.76 0.22 8.93
N GLN A 123 -1.55 0.39 8.39
CA GLN A 123 -1.01 -0.38 7.29
C GLN A 123 -0.45 -1.73 7.73
N CYS A 124 -0.15 -2.59 6.76
CA CYS A 124 0.49 -3.87 6.99
C CYS A 124 1.54 -4.20 5.94
N SER A 125 2.29 -5.26 6.20
CA SER A 125 3.33 -5.77 5.33
C SER A 125 3.16 -7.26 5.07
N ARG A 126 3.63 -7.72 3.91
CA ARG A 126 3.73 -9.15 3.57
C ARG A 126 5.11 -9.69 3.91
N GLY A 127 5.18 -10.94 4.35
CA GLY A 127 6.45 -11.54 4.79
C GLY A 127 6.28 -12.71 5.75
N CYS A 128 7.39 -13.14 6.32
CA CYS A 128 7.44 -14.15 7.37
C CYS A 128 7.31 -13.49 8.75
N PHE A 129 6.29 -13.87 9.49
CA PHE A 129 5.99 -13.34 10.82
C PHE A 129 6.01 -14.48 11.83
N CYS A 130 6.28 -14.17 13.09
CA CYS A 130 6.18 -15.18 14.13
C CYS A 130 4.76 -15.75 14.20
N ARG A 131 4.66 -17.08 14.34
CA ARG A 131 3.36 -17.73 14.57
C ARG A 131 2.68 -17.13 15.80
N ARG A 132 1.34 -17.21 15.82
CA ARG A 132 0.54 -16.65 16.92
C ARG A 132 1.06 -17.15 18.28
N GLY A 133 1.26 -16.21 19.21
CA GLY A 133 1.75 -16.50 20.57
C GLY A 133 3.27 -16.49 20.74
N LEU A 134 4.04 -16.36 19.65
CA LEU A 134 5.49 -16.24 19.70
C LEU A 134 5.94 -14.79 19.55
N LEU A 135 7.12 -14.49 20.11
CA LEU A 135 7.77 -13.19 20.07
C LEU A 135 9.13 -13.32 19.37
N ARG A 136 9.48 -12.34 18.55
CA ARG A 136 10.81 -12.28 17.93
C ARG A 136 11.83 -11.80 18.97
N ASP A 137 12.86 -12.60 19.23
CA ASP A 137 13.99 -12.20 20.06
C ASP A 137 14.99 -11.32 19.29
N ARG A 138 16.09 -10.93 19.96
CA ARG A 138 17.14 -10.09 19.37
C ARG A 138 17.99 -10.82 18.32
N ASP A 139 18.02 -12.15 18.35
CA ASP A 139 18.69 -12.98 17.35
C ASP A 139 17.80 -13.19 16.11
N GLY A 140 16.57 -12.68 16.15
CA GLY A 140 15.59 -12.78 15.08
C GLY A 140 14.82 -14.10 15.06
N THR A 141 14.84 -14.85 16.16
CA THR A 141 14.17 -16.14 16.32
C THR A 141 12.82 -15.96 17.01
N CYS A 142 11.80 -16.69 16.54
CA CYS A 142 10.48 -16.68 17.17
C CYS A 142 10.46 -17.66 18.34
N VAL A 143 10.38 -17.12 19.55
CA VAL A 143 10.40 -17.87 20.81
C VAL A 143 9.11 -17.66 21.59
N THR A 144 8.83 -18.54 22.54
CA THR A 144 7.72 -18.35 23.47
C THR A 144 8.05 -17.22 24.46
N PRO A 145 7.06 -16.52 25.03
CA PRO A 145 7.30 -15.38 25.92
C PRO A 145 8.19 -15.69 27.13
N ASP A 146 8.12 -16.91 27.66
CA ASP A 146 8.98 -17.41 28.75
C ASP A 146 10.46 -17.54 28.36
N LYS A 147 10.74 -17.68 27.05
CA LYS A 147 12.08 -17.79 26.48
C LYS A 147 12.64 -16.46 25.98
N CYS A 148 11.91 -15.36 26.16
CA CYS A 148 12.49 -14.03 25.97
C CYS A 148 13.59 -13.85 27.01
N SER A 149 14.84 -14.08 26.59
CA SER A 149 16.03 -13.92 27.41
C SER A 149 15.92 -12.58 28.14
N LYS A 150 16.02 -12.60 29.48
CA LYS A 150 16.15 -11.40 30.29
C LYS A 150 17.54 -10.78 30.07
N ASN A 151 17.86 -10.40 28.84
CA ASN A 151 19.11 -9.75 28.49
C ASN A 151 18.97 -8.24 28.68
N THR A 152 18.66 -7.86 29.93
CA THR A 152 19.22 -6.65 30.53
C THR A 152 20.71 -6.91 30.71
N LYS A 153 21.51 -6.32 29.84
CA LYS A 153 22.85 -5.90 30.19
C LYS A 153 22.85 -4.38 30.22
#